data_AF-A0A4U3ALC2-F1
#
_entry.id   AF-A0A4U3ALC2-F1
#
_cell.length_a   1.000
_cell.length_b   1.000
_cell.length_c   1.000
_cell.angle_alpha   90.00
_cell.angle_beta   90.00
_cell.angle_gamma   90.00
#
_symmetry.space_group_name_H-M   'P 1'
#
loop_
_entity.id
_entity.type
_entity.pdbx_description
1 polymer ?
#
loop_
_entity_poly.entity_id
_entity_poly.type
_entity_poly.pdbx_seq_one_letter_code
_entity_poly.pdbx_strand_id
1 'polypeptide(L)'
;MKNQDQALIFEVSKEGRIGYSLPKLDVEEVKLEDVFESDYIRVEDAELPEVSELDIMRHYTALSNRNHGVDSGFYPLGSCTMKYNPKINEN
;
A
#
# COMPACT_ATOMS: atom_id res chain seq x y z
N MET A 1 16.05 -16.64 -13.44
CA MET A 1 14.64 -17.09 -13.49
C MET A 1 13.83 -16.11 -12.66
N LYS A 2 12.73 -15.55 -13.19
CA LYS A 2 11.77 -14.80 -12.37
C LYS A 2 11.20 -15.80 -11.37
N ASN A 3 11.70 -15.77 -10.14
CA ASN A 3 11.33 -16.75 -9.10
C ASN A 3 9.80 -16.81 -9.01
N GLN A 4 9.28 -18.01 -9.24
CA GLN A 4 7.90 -18.34 -8.92
C GLN A 4 7.74 -18.12 -7.41
N ASP A 5 6.63 -17.47 -7.05
CA ASP A 5 6.21 -17.11 -5.70
C ASP A 5 6.88 -15.87 -5.08
N GLN A 6 6.27 -14.71 -5.34
CA GLN A 6 6.49 -13.49 -4.55
C GLN A 6 5.59 -13.59 -3.32
N ALA A 7 6.18 -13.50 -2.12
CA ALA A 7 5.43 -13.53 -0.88
C ALA A 7 4.38 -12.40 -0.81
N LEU A 8 3.22 -12.67 -0.22
CA LEU A 8 2.25 -11.66 0.15
C LEU A 8 2.89 -10.70 1.17
N ILE A 9 2.43 -9.45 1.20
CA ILE A 9 2.97 -8.46 2.15
C ILE A 9 2.77 -8.90 3.62
N PHE A 10 1.71 -9.66 3.89
CA PHE A 10 1.43 -10.26 5.20
C PHE A 10 2.44 -11.34 5.61
N GLU A 11 2.99 -12.08 4.66
CA GLU A 11 4.01 -13.12 4.93
C GLU A 11 5.39 -12.50 5.21
N VAL A 12 5.59 -11.25 4.79
CA VAL A 12 6.80 -10.44 5.07
C VAL A 12 6.67 -9.69 6.40
N SER A 13 5.44 -9.54 6.91
CA SER A 13 5.12 -8.83 8.14
C SER A 13 5.92 -9.35 9.33
N LYS A 14 6.36 -8.43 10.20
CA LYS A 14 6.84 -8.78 11.54
C LYS A 14 6.27 -7.80 12.55
N GLU A 15 5.75 -8.35 13.63
CA GLU A 15 5.16 -7.59 14.74
C GLU A 15 6.07 -6.44 15.23
N GLY A 16 5.47 -5.28 15.42
CA GLY A 16 6.10 -4.03 15.86
C GLY A 16 6.83 -3.24 14.77
N ARG A 17 6.85 -3.68 13.51
CA ARG A 17 7.54 -2.95 12.43
C ARG A 17 6.71 -1.78 11.92
N ILE A 18 7.36 -0.63 11.83
CA ILE A 18 6.78 0.62 11.36
C ILE A 18 7.42 1.03 10.03
N GLY A 19 6.58 1.26 9.02
CA GLY A 19 6.98 1.63 7.66
C GLY A 19 6.76 3.09 7.30
N TYR A 20 6.40 3.92 8.26
CA TYR A 20 6.10 5.34 8.07
C TYR A 20 6.82 6.22 9.09
N SER A 21 7.00 7.49 8.72
CA SER A 21 7.43 8.55 9.63
C SER A 21 6.46 9.71 9.45
N LEU A 22 5.46 9.78 10.33
CA LEU A 22 4.48 10.86 10.33
C LEU A 22 4.99 12.03 11.18
N PRO A 23 4.67 13.28 10.81
CA PRO A 23 4.96 14.42 11.67
C PRO A 23 4.21 14.26 13.01
N LYS A 24 4.69 14.94 14.04
CA LYS A 24 3.97 15.02 15.31
C LYS A 24 2.59 15.63 15.04
N LEU A 25 1.57 15.08 15.71
CA LEU A 25 0.24 15.65 15.68
C LEU A 25 0.28 17.07 16.25
N ASP A 26 -0.40 17.98 15.56
CA ASP A 26 -0.58 19.38 15.93
C ASP A 26 -1.89 19.61 16.71
N VAL A 27 -2.61 18.53 17.00
CA VAL A 27 -3.85 18.49 17.76
C VAL A 27 -3.64 17.80 19.11
N GLU A 28 -4.50 18.13 20.08
CA GLU A 28 -4.49 17.48 21.38
C GLU A 28 -4.91 16.01 21.28
N GLU A 29 -4.33 15.18 22.13
CA GLU A 29 -4.69 13.78 22.24
C GLU A 29 -6.04 13.64 22.94
N VAL A 30 -6.94 12.85 22.34
CA VAL A 30 -8.29 12.62 22.85
C VAL A 30 -8.50 11.13 23.08
N LYS A 31 -9.09 10.77 24.22
CA LYS A 31 -9.48 9.39 24.50
C LYS A 31 -10.74 9.05 23.73
N LEU A 32 -10.76 7.87 23.10
CA LEU A 32 -11.89 7.47 22.26
C LEU A 32 -13.18 7.30 23.07
N GLU A 33 -13.08 6.88 24.32
CA GLU A 33 -14.21 6.65 25.23
C GLU A 33 -14.94 7.96 25.60
N ASP A 34 -14.28 9.11 25.48
CA ASP A 34 -14.88 10.41 25.76
C ASP A 34 -15.70 10.94 24.55
N VAL A 35 -15.51 10.35 23.37
CA VAL A 35 -16.09 10.83 22.09
C VAL A 35 -17.11 9.85 21.52
N PHE A 36 -16.88 8.55 21.68
CA PHE A 36 -17.70 7.51 21.07
C PHE A 36 -18.28 6.57 22.13
N GLU A 37 -19.52 6.12 21.91
CA GLU A 37 -20.08 5.00 22.68
C GLU A 37 -19.29 3.72 22.38
N SER A 38 -19.24 2.80 23.35
CA SER A 38 -18.43 1.57 23.27
C SER A 38 -18.70 0.73 22.03
N ASP A 39 -19.93 0.74 21.54
CA ASP A 39 -20.37 -0.05 20.37
C ASP A 39 -19.69 0.40 19.07
N TYR A 40 -19.11 1.60 19.05
CA TYR A 40 -18.36 2.16 17.92
C TYR A 40 -16.84 2.08 18.09
N ILE A 41 -16.34 1.62 19.23
CA ILE A 41 -14.90 1.50 19.50
C ILE A 41 -14.43 0.09 19.15
N ARG A 42 -13.39 0.02 18.31
CA ARG A 42 -12.80 -1.25 17.88
C ARG A 42 -12.03 -1.89 19.04
N VAL A 43 -12.30 -3.16 19.33
CA VAL A 43 -11.69 -3.92 20.45
C VAL A 43 -10.43 -4.68 20.02
N GLU A 44 -10.42 -5.22 18.81
CA GLU A 44 -9.29 -5.98 18.25
C GLU A 44 -8.64 -5.15 17.14
N ASP A 45 -7.32 -5.02 17.11
CA ASP A 45 -6.64 -4.23 16.08
C ASP A 45 -6.88 -4.74 14.64
N ALA A 46 -6.59 -3.89 13.66
CA ALA A 46 -6.57 -4.31 12.27
C ALA A 46 -5.36 -5.18 11.98
N GLU A 47 -5.56 -6.34 11.35
CA GLU A 47 -4.49 -7.21 10.85
C GLU A 47 -3.80 -6.62 9.61
N LEU A 48 -3.30 -5.39 9.74
CA LEU A 48 -2.50 -4.73 8.72
C LEU A 48 -1.07 -5.27 8.75
N PRO A 49 -0.37 -5.32 7.60
CA PRO A 49 1.01 -5.78 7.56
C PRO A 49 1.95 -4.78 8.25
N GLU A 50 2.83 -5.30 9.10
CA GLU A 50 3.82 -4.54 9.84
C GLU A 50 5.18 -4.74 9.16
N VAL A 51 5.57 -3.75 8.35
CA VAL A 51 6.75 -3.84 7.47
C VAL A 51 7.51 -2.52 7.47
N SER A 52 8.82 -2.59 7.23
CA SER A 52 9.64 -1.38 7.07
C SER A 52 9.41 -0.71 5.71
N GLU A 53 9.75 0.56 5.57
CA GLU A 53 9.64 1.29 4.29
C GLU A 53 10.39 0.59 3.15
N LEU A 54 11.58 0.04 3.45
CA LEU A 54 12.37 -0.71 2.47
C LEU A 54 11.68 -2.00 2.02
N ASP A 55 11.03 -2.71 2.94
CA ASP A 55 10.27 -3.92 2.63
C ASP A 55 9.06 -3.59 1.73
N ILE A 56 8.34 -2.51 2.03
CA ILE A 56 7.23 -1.98 1.19
C ILE A 56 7.74 -1.66 -0.22
N MET A 57 8.81 -0.87 -0.33
CA MET A 57 9.38 -0.45 -1.61
C MET A 57 9.80 -1.66 -2.46
N ARG A 58 10.49 -2.64 -1.86
CA ARG A 58 10.89 -3.88 -2.54
C ARG A 58 9.68 -4.68 -3.00
N HIS A 59 8.67 -4.82 -2.14
CA HIS A 59 7.47 -5.60 -2.44
C HIS A 59 6.72 -5.02 -3.65
N TYR A 60 6.38 -3.73 -3.63
CA TYR A 60 5.61 -3.11 -4.71
C TYR A 60 6.42 -2.91 -6.00
N THR A 61 7.75 -2.70 -5.91
CA THR A 61 8.62 -2.70 -7.09
C THR A 61 8.68 -4.07 -7.75
N ALA A 62 8.73 -5.15 -6.96
CA ALA A 62 8.68 -6.50 -7.50
C ALA A 62 7.32 -6.80 -8.15
N LEU A 63 6.20 -6.35 -7.55
CA LEU A 63 4.87 -6.50 -8.13
C LEU A 63 4.71 -5.71 -9.43
N SER A 64 5.23 -4.48 -9.52
CA SER A 64 5.13 -3.66 -10.74
C SER A 64 5.86 -4.32 -11.92
N ASN A 65 7.03 -4.93 -11.69
CA ASN A 65 7.78 -5.68 -12.71
C ASN A 65 7.11 -7.00 -13.15
N ARG A 66 6.07 -7.44 -12.42
CA ARG A 66 5.22 -8.60 -12.75
C ARG A 66 3.91 -8.18 -13.42
N ASN A 67 3.63 -6.88 -13.51
CA ASN A 67 2.47 -6.34 -14.21
C ASN A 67 2.85 -5.91 -15.63
N HIS A 68 1.85 -5.85 -16.52
CA HIS A 68 2.00 -5.27 -17.85
C HIS A 68 1.00 -4.13 -18.03
N GLY A 69 1.48 -2.97 -18.47
CA GLY A 69 0.63 -1.82 -18.75
C GLY A 69 1.09 -1.07 -20.01
N VAL A 70 0.41 0.04 -20.32
CA VAL A 70 0.69 0.87 -21.51
C VAL A 70 2.13 1.38 -21.54
N ASP A 71 2.71 1.67 -20.37
CA ASP A 71 4.11 2.11 -20.27
C ASP A 71 5.12 0.96 -20.45
N SER A 72 4.66 -0.30 -20.35
CA SER A 72 5.50 -1.49 -20.47
C SER A 72 5.63 -1.98 -21.92
N GLY A 73 4.70 -1.62 -22.80
CA GLY A 73 4.67 -2.09 -24.19
C GLY A 73 3.33 -1.87 -24.89
N PHE A 74 3.20 -2.45 -26.09
CA PHE A 74 1.98 -2.34 -26.89
C PHE A 74 0.79 -3.06 -26.23
N TYR A 75 -0.34 -2.36 -26.09
CA TYR A 75 -1.49 -2.83 -25.31
C TYR A 75 -2.83 -2.71 -26.08
N PRO A 76 -3.07 -3.56 -27.11
CA PRO A 76 -4.17 -3.41 -28.07
C PRO A 76 -5.51 -3.99 -27.59
N LEU A 77 -6.08 -3.44 -26.53
CA LEU A 77 -7.42 -3.82 -26.09
C LEU A 77 -8.50 -2.97 -26.78
N GLY A 78 -9.32 -3.62 -27.61
CA GLY A 78 -10.47 -3.01 -28.26
C GLY A 78 -11.49 -2.51 -27.23
N SER A 79 -12.21 -1.43 -27.57
CA SER A 79 -13.18 -0.75 -26.70
C SER A 79 -12.64 -0.10 -25.41
N CYS A 80 -11.37 -0.34 -25.02
CA CYS A 80 -10.76 0.25 -23.82
C CYS A 80 -10.01 1.56 -24.10
N THR A 81 -9.61 1.80 -25.37
CA THR A 81 -8.81 2.98 -25.76
C THR A 81 -7.58 3.19 -24.87
N MET A 82 -6.75 2.14 -24.75
CA MET A 82 -5.51 2.13 -23.97
C MET A 82 -4.42 3.02 -24.61
N LYS A 83 -4.62 4.34 -24.56
CA LYS A 83 -3.74 5.37 -25.11
C LYS A 83 -2.59 5.68 -24.18
N TYR A 84 -1.59 6.39 -24.68
CA TYR A 84 -0.51 6.95 -23.85
C TYR A 84 -1.07 7.86 -22.74
N ASN A 85 -0.56 7.71 -21.52
CA ASN A 85 -0.85 8.56 -20.37
C ASN A 85 0.28 9.60 -20.23
N PRO A 86 0.07 10.87 -20.62
CA PRO A 86 1.12 11.89 -20.58
C PRO A 86 1.67 12.11 -19.19
N LYS A 87 3.00 11.98 -19.02
CA LYS A 87 3.64 12.13 -17.71
C LYS A 87 3.51 13.53 -17.13
N ILE A 88 3.29 14.54 -17.98
CA ILE A 88 2.98 15.92 -17.55
C ILE A 88 1.66 16.03 -16.78
N ASN A 89 0.78 15.03 -16.87
CA ASN A 89 -0.48 15.02 -16.15
C ASN A 89 -0.38 14.40 -14.75
N GLU A 90 0.78 13.84 -14.37
CA GLU A 90 1.03 13.31 -13.02
C GLU A 90 1.63 14.45 -12.17
N ASN A 91 1.04 14.75 -11.02
CA ASN A 91 1.47 15.80 -10.08
C ASN A 91 2.31 15.21 -8.94
#